data_AF-A0A9W9YH05-F1
#
_entry.id   AF-A0A9W9YH05-F1
#
_cell.length_a   1.000
_cell.length_b   1.000
_cell.length_c   1.000
_cell.angle_alpha   90.00
_cell.angle_beta   90.00
_cell.angle_gamma   90.00
#
_symmetry.space_group_name_H-M   'P 1'
#
loop_
_entity.id
_entity.type
_entity.pdbx_description
1 polymer ?
#
loop_
_entity_poly.entity_id
_entity_poly.type
_entity_poly.pdbx_seq_one_letter_code
_entity_poly.pdbx_strand_id
1 'polypeptide(L)'
;MRQKCQEMTGEYEEKKAAYENLAAGLESNMSKLEQEVRGLREELTHEEGRYHYLHCMLKVLEVQQKRIDDELKAYRSADTADRKKSFRDQFTKKIQEQENLGKSLRDKQKTVRESQAPNMKQIEDVERPCQIVGVQAKLYVKTTTGQQGYNHNTKSGWRERVGSLRNKTSKLILRC
;
A
#
# COMPACT_ATOMS: atom_id res chain seq x y z
N MET A 1 -58.24 3.18 -88.21
CA MET A 1 -57.17 3.99 -87.61
C MET A 1 -57.47 4.35 -86.16
N ARG A 2 -58.60 5.00 -85.82
CA ARG A 2 -58.96 5.30 -84.41
C ARG A 2 -58.96 4.09 -83.48
N GLN A 3 -59.55 2.98 -83.91
CA GLN A 3 -59.65 1.78 -83.08
C GLN A 3 -58.29 1.20 -82.70
N LYS A 4 -57.36 1.06 -83.66
CA LYS A 4 -55.98 0.65 -83.37
C LYS A 4 -55.26 1.62 -82.43
N CYS A 5 -55.47 2.92 -82.54
CA CYS A 5 -54.90 3.87 -81.58
C CYS A 5 -55.45 3.65 -80.17
N GLN A 6 -56.75 3.39 -80.02
CA GLN A 6 -57.35 3.10 -78.70
C GLN A 6 -56.86 1.78 -78.11
N GLU A 7 -56.76 0.72 -78.92
CA GLU A 7 -56.22 -0.58 -78.48
C GLU A 7 -54.78 -0.44 -78.00
N MET A 8 -53.92 0.24 -78.77
CA MET A 8 -52.53 0.48 -78.40
C MET A 8 -52.38 1.33 -77.12
N THR A 9 -53.25 2.33 -76.92
CA THR A 9 -53.25 3.12 -75.68
C THR A 9 -53.67 2.27 -74.49
N GLY A 10 -54.69 1.43 -74.63
CA GLY A 10 -55.13 0.52 -73.58
C GLY A 10 -54.04 -0.47 -73.16
N GLU A 11 -53.39 -1.12 -74.12
CA GLU A 11 -52.27 -2.03 -73.84
C GLU A 11 -51.09 -1.33 -73.17
N TYR A 12 -50.81 -0.09 -73.57
CA TYR A 12 -49.76 0.72 -72.97
C TYR A 12 -50.09 1.06 -71.51
N GLU A 13 -51.31 1.53 -71.22
CA GLU A 13 -51.74 1.87 -69.87
C GLU A 13 -51.75 0.65 -68.95
N GLU A 14 -52.18 -0.51 -69.44
CA GLU A 14 -52.16 -1.77 -68.68
C GLU A 14 -50.72 -2.18 -68.33
N LYS A 15 -49.81 -2.19 -69.31
CA LYS A 15 -48.40 -2.50 -69.06
C LYS A 15 -47.76 -1.49 -68.13
N LYS A 16 -48.03 -0.20 -68.31
CA LYS A 16 -47.52 0.87 -67.45
C LYS A 16 -47.97 0.64 -66.00
N ALA A 17 -49.26 0.39 -65.77
CA ALA A 17 -49.79 0.09 -64.45
C ALA A 17 -49.15 -1.16 -63.84
N ALA A 18 -48.93 -2.22 -64.63
CA ALA A 18 -48.25 -3.43 -64.17
C ALA A 18 -46.81 -3.15 -63.73
N TYR A 19 -46.05 -2.35 -64.48
CA TYR A 19 -44.68 -1.96 -64.12
C TYR A 19 -44.64 -1.05 -62.90
N GLU A 20 -45.55 -0.08 -62.79
CA GLU A 20 -45.65 0.81 -61.62
C GLU A 20 -45.97 0.01 -60.34
N ASN A 21 -46.91 -0.96 -60.42
CA ASN A 21 -47.23 -1.85 -59.31
C ASN A 21 -46.04 -2.75 -58.93
N LEU A 22 -45.34 -3.32 -59.91
CA LEU A 22 -44.16 -4.14 -59.66
C LEU A 22 -43.04 -3.32 -59.02
N ALA A 23 -42.79 -2.10 -59.51
CA ALA A 23 -41.79 -1.20 -58.95
C ALA A 23 -42.10 -0.85 -57.49
N ALA A 24 -43.35 -0.50 -57.18
CA ALA A 24 -43.78 -0.22 -55.81
C ALA A 24 -43.62 -1.46 -54.88
N GLY A 25 -43.91 -2.66 -55.40
CA GLY A 25 -43.70 -3.91 -54.67
C GLY A 25 -42.23 -4.20 -54.37
N LEU A 26 -41.35 -4.00 -55.36
CA LEU A 26 -39.91 -4.16 -55.19
C LEU A 26 -39.33 -3.14 -54.19
N GLU A 27 -39.76 -1.89 -54.26
CA GLU A 27 -39.34 -0.83 -53.33
C GLU A 27 -39.74 -1.19 -51.88
N SER A 28 -40.98 -1.67 -51.69
CA SER A 28 -41.44 -2.12 -50.37
C SER A 28 -40.61 -3.29 -49.83
N ASN A 29 -40.29 -4.27 -50.69
CA ASN A 29 -39.49 -5.42 -50.30
C ASN A 29 -38.04 -5.03 -49.98
N MET A 30 -37.45 -4.15 -50.78
CA MET A 30 -36.12 -3.61 -50.54
C MET A 30 -36.06 -2.90 -49.18
N SER A 31 -37.03 -2.02 -48.89
CA SER A 31 -37.11 -1.31 -47.62
C SER A 31 -37.22 -2.25 -46.41
N LYS A 32 -38.03 -3.31 -46.53
CA LYS A 32 -38.15 -4.36 -45.48
C LYS A 32 -36.84 -5.10 -45.25
N LEU A 33 -36.20 -5.55 -46.32
CA LEU A 33 -34.91 -6.26 -46.24
C LEU A 33 -33.82 -5.38 -45.62
N GLU A 34 -33.79 -4.10 -45.98
CA GLU A 34 -32.84 -3.16 -45.39
C GLU A 34 -33.07 -2.95 -43.89
N GLN A 35 -34.33 -2.88 -43.43
CA GLN A 35 -34.65 -2.80 -42.02
C GLN A 35 -34.22 -4.06 -41.27
N GLU A 36 -34.48 -5.24 -41.83
CA GLU A 36 -34.07 -6.51 -41.25
C GLU A 36 -32.54 -6.63 -41.14
N VAL A 37 -31.82 -6.28 -42.22
CA VAL A 37 -30.35 -6.27 -42.21
C VAL A 37 -29.80 -5.31 -41.16
N ARG A 38 -30.42 -4.14 -40.96
CA ARG A 38 -30.03 -3.21 -39.90
C ARG A 38 -30.25 -3.83 -38.51
N GLY A 39 -31.43 -4.40 -38.26
CA GLY A 39 -31.76 -5.04 -36.99
C GLY A 39 -30.79 -6.18 -36.66
N LEU A 40 -30.54 -7.08 -37.61
CA LEU A 40 -29.61 -8.19 -37.42
C LEU A 40 -28.17 -7.73 -37.12
N ARG A 41 -27.72 -6.62 -37.71
CA ARG A 41 -26.39 -6.05 -37.42
C ARG A 41 -26.30 -5.47 -36.01
N GLU A 42 -27.36 -4.82 -35.55
CA GLU A 42 -27.45 -4.29 -34.19
C GLU A 42 -27.47 -5.43 -33.15
N GLU A 43 -28.26 -6.47 -33.39
CA GLU A 43 -28.30 -7.68 -32.55
C GLU A 43 -26.94 -8.40 -32.52
N LEU A 44 -26.29 -8.57 -33.67
CA LEU A 44 -24.96 -9.17 -33.74
C LEU A 44 -23.95 -8.39 -32.90
N THR A 45 -23.91 -7.06 -33.05
CA THR A 45 -23.00 -6.20 -32.28
C THR A 45 -23.28 -6.28 -30.79
N HIS A 46 -24.56 -6.36 -30.41
CA HIS A 46 -24.97 -6.51 -29.01
C HIS A 46 -24.50 -7.84 -28.41
N GLU A 47 -24.75 -8.95 -29.11
CA GLU A 47 -24.38 -10.28 -28.65
C GLU A 47 -22.86 -10.50 -28.65
N GLU A 48 -22.12 -9.93 -29.61
CA GLU A 48 -20.65 -9.91 -29.59
C GLU A 48 -20.11 -9.21 -28.33
N GLY A 49 -20.66 -8.05 -27.98
CA GLY A 49 -20.29 -7.33 -26.76
C GLY A 49 -20.57 -8.16 -25.50
N ARG A 50 -21.73 -8.82 -25.45
CA ARG A 50 -22.12 -9.71 -24.35
C ARG A 50 -21.18 -10.92 -24.24
N TYR A 51 -20.85 -11.54 -25.38
CA TYR A 51 -19.90 -12.65 -25.43
C TYR A 51 -18.54 -12.26 -24.86
N HIS A 52 -17.96 -11.13 -25.30
CA HIS A 52 -16.65 -10.69 -24.83
C HIS A 52 -16.65 -10.39 -23.32
N TYR A 53 -17.70 -9.77 -22.79
CA TYR A 53 -17.84 -9.53 -21.36
C TYR A 53 -17.86 -10.84 -20.56
N LEU A 54 -18.72 -11.78 -20.95
CA LEU A 54 -18.84 -13.07 -20.27
C LEU A 54 -17.55 -13.89 -20.39
N HIS A 55 -16.89 -13.85 -21.54
CA HIS A 55 -15.62 -14.54 -21.75
C HIS A 55 -14.51 -13.99 -20.84
N CYS A 56 -14.39 -12.67 -20.73
CA CYS A 56 -13.45 -12.04 -19.80
C CYS A 56 -13.74 -12.45 -18.34
N MET A 57 -15.01 -12.45 -17.94
CA MET A 57 -15.39 -12.86 -16.60
C MET A 57 -15.09 -14.33 -16.33
N LEU A 58 -15.33 -15.21 -17.32
CA LEU A 58 -14.96 -16.62 -17.25
C LEU A 58 -13.44 -16.79 -17.04
N LYS A 59 -12.62 -16.02 -17.76
CA LYS A 59 -11.15 -16.06 -17.60
C LYS A 59 -10.70 -15.63 -16.20
N VAL A 60 -11.34 -14.63 -15.61
CA VAL A 60 -11.07 -14.22 -14.22
C VAL A 60 -11.40 -15.36 -13.25
N LEU A 61 -12.56 -16.02 -13.44
CA LEU A 61 -12.96 -17.14 -12.60
C LEU A 61 -12.03 -18.34 -12.76
N GLU A 62 -11.57 -18.66 -13.97
CA GLU A 62 -10.57 -19.71 -14.20
C GLU A 62 -9.27 -19.45 -13.43
N VAL A 63 -8.78 -18.21 -13.43
CA VAL A 63 -7.58 -17.84 -12.65
C VAL A 63 -7.83 -17.96 -11.15
N GLN A 64 -9.00 -17.55 -10.66
CA GLN A 64 -9.36 -17.70 -9.24
C GLN A 64 -9.46 -19.18 -8.84
N GLN A 65 -10.10 -20.01 -9.66
CA GLN A 65 -10.20 -21.44 -9.44
C GLN A 65 -8.81 -22.08 -9.38
N LYS A 66 -7.94 -21.77 -10.34
CA LYS A 66 -6.55 -22.26 -10.34
C LYS A 66 -5.79 -21.87 -9.07
N ARG A 67 -5.94 -20.63 -8.59
CA ARG A 67 -5.32 -20.19 -7.34
C ARG A 67 -5.81 -20.99 -6.12
N ILE A 68 -7.10 -21.32 -6.09
CA ILE A 68 -7.68 -22.16 -5.03
C ILE A 68 -7.13 -23.59 -5.13
N ASP A 69 -7.07 -24.15 -6.33
CA ASP A 69 -6.57 -25.51 -6.55
C ASP A 69 -5.08 -25.62 -6.18
N ASP A 70 -4.26 -24.65 -6.56
CA ASP A 70 -2.85 -24.57 -6.19
C ASP A 70 -2.69 -24.47 -4.66
N GLU A 71 -3.51 -23.65 -3.99
CA GLU A 71 -3.51 -23.54 -2.52
C GLU A 71 -3.94 -24.86 -1.86
N LEU A 72 -5.00 -25.51 -2.34
CA LEU A 72 -5.47 -26.78 -1.81
C LEU A 72 -4.44 -27.88 -2.02
N LYS A 73 -3.75 -27.89 -3.16
CA LYS A 73 -2.67 -28.83 -3.46
C LYS A 73 -1.49 -28.63 -2.51
N ALA A 74 -1.05 -27.38 -2.31
CA ALA A 74 0.02 -27.08 -1.36
C ALA A 74 -0.40 -27.48 0.06
N TYR A 75 -1.60 -27.06 0.49
CA TYR A 75 -2.14 -27.35 1.82
C TYR A 75 -2.27 -28.84 2.14
N ARG A 76 -2.71 -29.65 1.17
CA ARG A 76 -2.89 -31.11 1.31
C ARG A 76 -1.63 -31.90 0.99
N SER A 77 -0.53 -31.26 0.61
CA SER A 77 0.71 -31.96 0.27
C SER A 77 1.25 -32.74 1.48
N ALA A 78 1.75 -33.95 1.21
CA ALA A 78 2.40 -34.78 2.22
C ALA A 78 3.79 -34.24 2.59
N ASP A 79 4.46 -33.56 1.64
CA ASP A 79 5.72 -32.89 1.89
C ASP A 79 5.53 -31.62 2.71
N THR A 80 6.28 -31.52 3.81
CA THR A 80 6.21 -30.37 4.72
C THR A 80 6.75 -29.10 4.07
N ALA A 81 7.70 -29.20 3.14
CA ALA A 81 8.23 -28.02 2.45
C ALA A 81 7.19 -27.40 1.52
N ASP A 82 6.43 -28.21 0.80
CA ASP A 82 5.32 -27.75 -0.05
C ASP A 82 4.15 -27.23 0.78
N ARG A 83 3.81 -27.87 1.91
CA ARG A 83 2.73 -27.38 2.78
C ARG A 83 3.00 -25.99 3.35
N LYS A 84 4.26 -25.70 3.68
CA LYS A 84 4.71 -24.36 4.13
C LYS A 84 4.53 -23.26 3.07
N LYS A 85 4.35 -23.62 1.79
CA LYS A 85 4.03 -22.66 0.73
C LYS A 85 2.55 -22.27 0.72
N SER A 86 1.66 -23.04 1.36
CA SER A 86 0.26 -22.67 1.48
C SER A 86 0.10 -21.34 2.22
N PHE A 87 -0.83 -20.51 1.78
CA PHE A 87 -1.18 -19.27 2.46
C PHE A 87 -1.59 -19.52 3.90
N ARG A 88 -2.30 -20.62 4.17
CA ARG A 88 -2.65 -21.02 5.54
C ARG A 88 -1.43 -21.10 6.45
N ASP A 89 -0.44 -21.92 6.10
CA ASP A 89 0.76 -22.11 6.93
C ASP A 89 1.59 -20.82 7.02
N GLN A 90 1.70 -20.07 5.92
CA GLN A 90 2.41 -18.78 5.91
C GLN A 90 1.78 -17.76 6.89
N PHE A 91 0.45 -17.63 6.89
CA PHE A 91 -0.23 -16.69 7.77
C PHE A 91 -0.23 -17.16 9.22
N THR A 92 -0.43 -18.45 9.48
CA THR A 92 -0.28 -19.01 10.84
C THR A 92 1.12 -18.75 11.41
N LYS A 93 2.18 -18.90 10.59
CA LYS A 93 3.55 -18.58 11.00
C LYS A 93 3.71 -17.10 11.33
N LYS A 94 3.23 -16.20 10.47
CA LYS A 94 3.29 -14.74 10.70
C LYS A 94 2.54 -14.33 11.97
N ILE A 95 1.39 -14.93 12.25
CA ILE A 95 0.64 -14.69 13.50
C ILE A 95 1.51 -15.08 14.70
N GLN A 96 2.10 -16.28 14.68
CA GLN A 96 2.94 -16.75 15.78
C GLN A 96 4.18 -15.86 16.00
N GLU A 97 4.80 -15.40 14.91
CA GLU A 97 5.93 -14.47 14.95
C GLU A 97 5.54 -13.15 15.61
N GLN A 98 4.37 -12.60 15.27
CA GLN A 98 3.86 -11.37 15.86
C GLN A 98 3.51 -11.54 17.35
N GLU A 99 2.92 -12.66 17.75
CA GLU A 99 2.65 -12.96 19.16
C GLU A 99 3.93 -13.05 19.98
N ASN A 100 4.97 -13.71 19.44
CA ASN A 100 6.27 -13.86 20.09
C ASN A 100 6.98 -12.51 20.22
N LEU A 101 6.92 -11.69 19.17
CA LEU A 101 7.44 -10.33 19.21
C LEU A 101 6.71 -9.50 20.28
N GLY A 102 5.38 -9.60 20.36
CA GLY A 102 4.59 -8.95 21.39
C GLY A 102 4.98 -9.36 22.81
N LYS A 103 5.26 -10.65 23.06
CA LYS A 103 5.78 -11.14 24.35
C LYS A 103 7.16 -10.54 24.65
N SER A 104 8.09 -10.62 23.70
CA SER A 104 9.45 -10.09 23.87
C SER A 104 9.47 -8.59 24.17
N LEU A 105 8.60 -7.81 23.52
CA LEU A 105 8.50 -6.37 23.77
C LEU A 105 7.97 -6.06 25.17
N ARG A 106 7.00 -6.84 25.67
CA ARG A 106 6.51 -6.70 27.06
C ARG A 106 7.59 -7.04 28.08
N ASP A 107 8.39 -8.07 27.84
CA ASP A 107 9.50 -8.44 28.73
C ASP A 107 10.60 -7.36 28.73
N LYS A 108 10.92 -6.81 27.55
CA LYS A 108 11.84 -5.66 27.43
C LYS A 108 11.28 -4.44 28.17
N GLN A 109 9.99 -4.13 28.03
CA GLN A 109 9.35 -3.04 28.75
C GLN A 109 9.39 -3.24 30.27
N LYS A 110 9.12 -4.46 30.74
CA LYS A 110 9.22 -4.83 32.17
C LYS A 110 10.65 -4.61 32.68
N THR A 111 11.65 -5.09 31.95
CA THR A 111 13.07 -4.92 32.27
C THR A 111 13.46 -3.44 32.38
N VAL A 112 12.99 -2.60 31.44
CA VAL A 112 13.22 -1.15 31.51
C VAL A 112 12.58 -0.54 32.75
N ARG A 113 11.32 -0.88 33.06
CA ARG A 113 10.63 -0.36 34.27
C ARG A 113 11.34 -0.78 35.56
N GLU A 114 11.77 -2.03 35.67
CA GLU A 114 12.45 -2.56 36.87
C GLU A 114 13.86 -2.00 37.04
N SER A 115 14.58 -1.74 35.94
CA SER A 115 15.94 -1.15 35.97
C SER A 115 15.94 0.38 36.12
N GLN A 116 14.85 1.07 35.78
CA GLN A 116 14.78 2.53 35.84
C GLN A 116 14.93 3.06 37.28
N ALA A 117 14.22 2.49 38.26
CA ALA A 117 14.30 2.93 39.65
C ALA A 117 15.71 2.77 40.28
N PRO A 118 16.40 1.62 40.18
CA PRO A 118 17.77 1.49 40.69
C PRO A 118 18.76 2.37 39.92
N ASN A 119 18.61 2.52 38.60
CA ASN A 119 19.48 3.41 37.82
C ASN A 119 19.32 4.88 38.25
N MET A 120 18.09 5.33 38.53
CA MET A 120 17.85 6.69 39.04
C MET A 120 18.43 6.89 40.44
N LYS A 121 18.33 5.89 41.32
CA LYS A 121 18.99 5.93 42.64
C LYS A 121 20.51 6.01 42.52
N GLN A 122 21.12 5.21 41.64
CA GLN A 122 22.56 5.29 41.38
C GLN A 122 22.97 6.68 40.90
N ILE A 123 22.16 7.34 40.07
CA ILE A 123 22.42 8.72 39.64
C ILE A 123 22.33 9.68 40.85
N GLU A 124 21.29 9.59 41.66
CA GLU A 124 21.10 10.44 42.85
C GLU A 124 22.22 10.25 43.89
N ASP A 125 22.60 9.00 44.15
CA ASP A 125 23.66 8.62 45.08
C ASP A 125 25.04 9.11 44.61
N VAL A 126 25.27 9.25 43.30
CA VAL A 126 26.49 9.84 42.73
C VAL A 126 26.42 11.38 42.73
N GLU A 127 25.24 11.95 42.52
CA GLU A 127 25.07 13.41 42.44
C GLU A 127 25.27 14.08 43.81
N ARG A 128 24.77 13.48 44.90
CA ARG A 128 24.91 14.01 46.28
C ARG A 128 26.37 14.27 46.68
N PRO A 129 27.30 13.29 46.59
CA PRO A 129 28.70 13.51 46.90
C PRO A 129 29.33 14.59 46.01
N CYS A 130 29.01 14.65 44.71
CA CYS A 130 29.54 15.67 43.81
C CYS A 130 29.09 17.09 44.20
N GLN A 131 27.85 17.27 44.67
CA GLN A 131 27.37 18.55 45.18
C GLN A 131 28.08 18.95 46.48
N ILE A 132 28.29 17.99 47.40
CA ILE A 132 29.02 18.22 48.66
C ILE A 132 30.47 18.63 48.37
N VAL A 133 31.16 17.89 47.49
CA VAL A 133 32.54 18.23 47.07
C VAL A 133 32.58 19.58 46.37
N GLY A 134 31.58 19.92 45.56
CA GLY A 134 31.47 21.24 44.93
C GLY A 134 31.28 22.39 45.93
N VAL A 135 30.53 22.17 47.01
CA VAL A 135 30.35 23.15 48.10
C VAL A 135 31.61 23.25 48.97
N GLN A 136 32.25 22.13 49.30
CA GLN A 136 33.52 22.09 50.02
C GLN A 136 34.61 22.84 49.24
N ALA A 137 34.70 22.65 47.92
CA ALA A 137 35.64 23.38 47.07
C ALA A 137 35.36 24.89 47.07
N LYS A 138 34.08 25.32 47.04
CA LYS A 138 33.70 26.74 47.11
C LYS A 138 34.01 27.37 48.48
N LEU A 139 33.82 26.62 49.58
CA LEU A 139 34.16 27.05 50.94
C LEU A 139 35.67 27.13 51.16
N TYR A 140 36.43 26.17 50.62
CA TYR A 140 37.88 26.19 50.63
C TYR A 140 38.44 27.43 49.90
N VAL A 141 37.90 27.75 48.72
CA VAL A 141 38.29 28.98 47.99
C VAL A 141 37.95 30.25 48.79
N LYS A 142 36.76 30.34 49.41
CA LYS A 142 36.37 31.49 50.25
C LYS A 142 37.23 31.66 51.51
N THR A 143 37.64 30.57 52.15
CA THR A 143 38.52 30.62 53.34
C THR A 143 39.95 31.00 52.96
N THR A 144 40.44 30.59 51.78
CA THR A 144 41.75 31.03 51.26
C THR A 144 41.79 32.46 50.71
N THR A 145 40.63 33.11 50.46
CA THR A 145 40.57 34.54 50.07
C THR A 145 40.30 35.50 51.23
N GLY A 146 40.01 34.98 52.43
CA GLY A 146 39.78 35.78 53.64
C GLY A 146 41.02 36.03 54.51
N GLN A 147 42.15 35.38 54.22
CA GLN A 147 43.43 35.61 54.89
C GLN A 147 44.57 35.60 53.87
N GLN A 148 44.80 36.73 53.23
CA GLN A 148 46.14 37.24 52.89
C GLN A 148 45.98 38.54 52.11
N GLY A 149 46.25 39.65 52.82
CA GLY A 149 46.79 40.82 52.16
C GLY A 149 48.13 40.47 51.50
N TYR A 150 48.47 41.25 50.48
CA TYR A 150 49.76 41.33 49.79
C TYR A 150 50.06 40.34 48.65
N ASN A 151 49.81 40.87 47.46
CA ASN A 151 50.79 41.16 46.40
C ASN A 151 50.84 40.26 45.16
N HIS A 152 51.20 40.96 44.08
CA HIS A 152 51.04 40.77 42.66
C HIS A 152 51.55 39.47 42.01
N ASN A 153 50.83 39.13 40.93
CA ASN A 153 51.33 38.57 39.66
C ASN A 153 51.59 37.06 39.59
N THR A 154 50.62 36.32 39.04
CA THR A 154 50.79 35.56 37.78
C THR A 154 49.46 34.90 37.38
N LYS A 155 48.79 35.53 36.41
CA LYS A 155 47.72 34.91 35.61
C LYS A 155 48.36 33.85 34.70
N SER A 156 47.88 32.61 34.72
CA SER A 156 47.70 31.69 33.55
C SER A 156 47.87 30.19 33.89
N GLY A 157 46.89 29.56 34.55
CA GLY A 157 46.99 28.09 34.73
C GLY A 157 45.71 27.31 35.05
N TRP A 158 44.64 28.00 35.46
CA TRP A 158 43.43 27.33 35.94
C TRP A 158 42.33 27.15 34.89
N ARG A 159 42.43 27.82 33.73
CA ARG A 159 41.39 27.78 32.69
C ARG A 159 41.48 26.55 31.78
N GLU A 160 42.63 25.89 31.69
CA GLU A 160 42.82 24.71 30.83
C GLU A 160 42.42 23.38 31.48
N ARG A 161 42.49 23.28 32.81
CA ARG A 161 42.18 22.00 33.51
C ARG A 161 40.68 21.73 33.64
N VAL A 162 39.83 22.76 33.66
CA VAL A 162 38.37 22.61 33.75
C VAL A 162 37.74 22.24 32.40
N GLY A 163 38.37 22.61 31.27
CA GLY A 163 37.90 22.23 29.93
C GLY A 163 38.13 20.75 29.58
N SER A 164 39.19 20.12 30.12
CA SER A 164 39.55 18.73 29.80
C SER A 164 38.64 17.70 30.47
N LEU A 165 38.10 18.01 31.65
CA LEU A 165 37.19 17.10 32.38
C LEU A 165 35.77 17.09 31.81
N ARG A 166 35.33 18.17 31.14
CA ARG A 166 34.00 18.24 30.50
C ARG A 166 33.90 17.40 29.21
N ASN A 167 35.03 17.19 28.53
CA ASN A 167 35.08 16.38 27.29
C ASN A 167 35.19 14.88 27.52
N LYS A 168 35.61 14.42 28.71
CA LYS A 168 35.68 12.98 29.03
C LYS A 168 34.33 12.42 29.51
N THR A 169 33.50 13.22 30.19
CA THR A 169 32.15 12.82 30.60
C THR A 169 31.15 12.80 29.44
N SER A 170 31.29 13.66 28.43
CA SER A 170 30.44 13.59 27.22
C SER A 170 30.67 12.36 26.34
N LYS A 171 31.83 11.68 26.44
CA LYS A 171 32.12 10.48 25.64
C LYS A 171 31.60 9.17 26.24
N LEU A 172 31.21 9.14 27.52
CA LEU A 172 30.66 7.93 28.15
C LEU A 172 29.13 7.85 28.09
N ILE A 173 28.42 8.96 27.85
CA ILE A 173 26.95 9.00 27.83
C ILE A 173 26.38 8.64 26.43
N LEU A 174 27.21 8.60 25.38
CA LEU A 174 26.80 8.29 24.00
C LEU A 174 27.03 6.82 23.57
N ARG A 175 27.25 5.89 24.51
CA ARG A 175 27.56 4.47 24.20
C ARG A 175 26.71 3.43 24.95
N CYS A 176 25.54 3.82 25.44
CA CYS A 176 24.44 2.91 25.82
C CYS A 176 23.20 3.32 25.01
#